data_AF-E9ED45-F1
#
_entry.id   AF-E9ED45-F1
#
_cell.length_a   1.000
_cell.length_b   1.000
_cell.length_c   1.000
_cell.angle_alpha   90.00
_cell.angle_beta   90.00
_cell.angle_gamma   90.00
#
_symmetry.space_group_name_H-M   'P 1'
#
loop_
_entity.id
_entity.type
_entity.pdbx_description
1 polymer ?
#
loop_
_entity_poly.entity_id
_entity_poly.type
_entity_poly.pdbx_seq_one_letter_code
_entity_poly.pdbx_strand_id
1 'polypeptide(L)'
;MAFIIMDYIEGKNLRELGFVKDFDVWCSVTPRPTRAREIMYEKLAQVYIQLRQLEFPEIGALGLPKGDDQSIRVRHRPLCIEILLQEHEGLAPALNFPEHTTFKTSKEYVDALLWLGDNLLHKGKNTMIDIRGERVLYASHHFRRFVMESWLDPAQDCGPFVLVHGDLGIQNLLWDDDLNLVAVLDWEWSSVMPLQFLVPPPWLNGQTIGALCHGQLLYNSQVGIFCDIVRHQEKVLGCSPLLSDEWDRRKDWCHTLVVCALLRPDYTVVGFQPLTSEQIKKYKKITSQQLALFMENDDRKAFFLRKKEEQKVYYEEEECHFGPLLDC
;
A
#
# COMPACT_ATOMS: atom_id res chain seq x y z
N MET A 1 12.04 18.92 15.50
CA MET A 1 11.89 17.50 15.85
C MET A 1 10.70 17.41 16.78
N ALA A 2 9.65 16.70 16.38
CA ALA A 2 8.48 16.46 17.22
C ALA A 2 8.69 15.14 17.97
N PHE A 3 8.17 15.04 19.19
CA PHE A 3 8.23 13.83 20.01
C PHE A 3 6.83 13.52 20.52
N ILE A 4 6.46 12.24 20.52
CA ILE A 4 5.28 11.74 21.20
C ILE A 4 5.75 11.15 22.53
N ILE A 5 5.20 11.65 23.63
CA ILE A 5 5.41 11.08 24.96
C ILE A 5 4.18 10.26 25.27
N MET A 6 4.36 8.97 25.49
CA MET A 6 3.30 8.04 25.86
C MET A 6 3.81 7.06 26.92
N ASP A 7 2.89 6.37 27.58
CA ASP A 7 3.23 5.32 28.52
C ASP A 7 3.99 4.20 27.79
N TYR A 8 5.01 3.66 28.47
CA TYR A 8 5.72 2.50 27.96
C TYR A 8 4.78 1.29 27.97
N ILE A 9 4.69 0.61 26.83
CA ILE A 9 3.91 -0.62 26.69
C ILE A 9 4.90 -1.77 26.60
N GLU A 10 4.89 -2.65 27.61
CA GLU A 10 5.67 -3.88 27.62
C GLU A 10 5.19 -4.82 26.50
N GLY A 11 6.08 -5.20 25.59
CA GLY A 11 5.77 -6.11 24.50
C GLY A 11 6.92 -6.26 23.51
N LYS A 12 6.85 -7.29 22.68
CA LYS A 12 7.84 -7.66 21.67
C LYS A 12 7.21 -7.60 20.29
N ASN A 13 7.96 -7.19 19.26
CA ASN A 13 7.47 -7.36 17.89
C ASN A 13 7.63 -8.83 17.42
N LEU A 14 6.99 -9.19 16.30
CA LEU A 14 7.05 -10.56 15.77
C LEU A 14 8.46 -11.04 15.39
N ARG A 15 9.40 -10.12 15.10
CA ARG A 15 10.81 -10.47 14.82
C ARG A 15 11.51 -10.95 16.09
N GLU A 16 11.25 -10.31 17.22
CA GLU A 16 11.79 -10.70 18.52
C GLU A 16 11.20 -12.01 19.02
N LEU A 17 9.94 -12.29 18.70
CA LEU A 17 9.27 -13.57 18.95
C LEU A 17 9.68 -14.69 17.97
N GLY A 18 10.68 -14.45 17.13
CA GLY A 18 11.29 -15.48 16.28
C GLY A 18 10.57 -15.77 14.97
N PHE A 19 9.41 -15.15 14.69
CA PHE A 19 8.67 -15.45 13.47
C PHE A 19 9.54 -15.22 12.22
N VAL A 20 10.32 -14.11 12.13
CA VAL A 20 11.07 -13.80 10.88
C VAL A 20 12.21 -14.79 10.63
N LYS A 21 12.74 -15.40 11.70
CA LYS A 21 13.91 -16.29 11.66
C LYS A 21 13.52 -17.75 11.46
N ASP A 22 12.32 -18.11 11.91
CA ASP A 22 11.81 -19.46 11.85
C ASP A 22 10.77 -19.55 10.71
N PHE A 23 11.25 -20.08 9.58
CA PHE A 23 10.41 -20.28 8.41
C PHE A 23 9.19 -21.13 8.78
N ASP A 24 9.34 -22.18 9.57
CA ASP A 24 8.21 -23.02 9.93
C ASP A 24 7.20 -22.26 10.81
N VAL A 25 7.62 -21.30 11.64
CA VAL A 25 6.71 -20.46 12.44
C VAL A 25 5.94 -19.43 11.59
N TRP A 26 6.59 -18.71 10.67
CA TRP A 26 5.91 -17.69 9.84
C TRP A 26 5.36 -18.25 8.53
N CYS A 27 6.14 -19.04 7.82
CA CYS A 27 5.84 -19.64 6.52
C CYS A 27 5.74 -21.18 6.61
N SER A 28 4.53 -21.72 6.71
CA SER A 28 4.38 -23.16 6.52
C SER A 28 4.74 -23.55 5.08
N VAL A 29 5.57 -24.59 4.91
CA VAL A 29 5.80 -25.26 3.61
C VAL A 29 4.51 -25.88 3.06
N THR A 30 3.48 -26.00 3.91
CA THR A 30 2.12 -26.37 3.53
C THR A 30 1.21 -25.14 3.50
N PRO A 31 0.07 -25.18 2.79
CA PRO A 31 -0.86 -24.05 2.77
C PRO A 31 -1.44 -23.69 4.15
N ARG A 32 -1.37 -24.59 5.13
CA ARG A 32 -1.98 -24.39 6.45
C ARG A 32 -1.06 -23.58 7.37
N PRO A 33 -1.55 -22.51 8.02
CA PRO A 33 -0.77 -21.76 9.00
C PRO A 33 -0.39 -22.65 10.19
N THR A 34 0.72 -22.32 10.84
CA THR A 34 1.06 -22.91 12.15
C THR A 34 0.13 -22.37 13.23
N ARG A 35 0.10 -23.05 14.38
CA ARG A 35 -0.70 -22.59 15.52
C ARG A 35 -0.35 -21.16 15.96
N ALA A 36 0.94 -20.81 15.99
CA ALA A 36 1.39 -19.46 16.32
C ALA A 36 0.87 -18.42 15.32
N ARG A 37 0.89 -18.75 14.02
CA ARG A 37 0.36 -17.88 12.97
C ARG A 37 -1.16 -17.76 12.99
N GLU A 38 -1.88 -18.82 13.32
CA GLU A 38 -3.32 -18.77 13.54
C GLU A 38 -3.67 -17.82 14.68
N ILE A 39 -2.99 -17.92 15.83
CA ILE A 39 -3.21 -17.00 16.96
C ILE A 39 -2.92 -15.55 16.55
N MET A 40 -1.81 -15.33 15.83
CA MET A 40 -1.47 -14.00 15.30
C MET A 40 -2.59 -13.45 14.38
N TYR A 41 -3.10 -14.29 13.47
CA TYR A 41 -4.24 -13.94 12.61
C TYR A 41 -5.51 -13.65 13.41
N GLU A 42 -5.82 -14.43 14.45
CA GLU A 42 -6.99 -14.19 15.29
C GLU A 42 -6.92 -12.80 15.95
N LYS A 43 -5.77 -12.42 16.51
CA LYS A 43 -5.59 -11.08 17.14
C LYS A 43 -5.60 -9.95 16.12
N LEU A 44 -4.95 -10.16 14.97
CA LEU A 44 -4.97 -9.18 13.89
C LEU A 44 -6.38 -8.97 13.33
N ALA A 45 -7.16 -10.04 13.17
CA ALA A 45 -8.55 -9.97 12.75
C ALA A 45 -9.38 -9.09 13.68
N GLN A 46 -9.18 -9.19 15.00
CA GLN A 46 -9.88 -8.35 15.98
C GLN A 46 -9.58 -6.85 15.80
N VAL A 47 -8.36 -6.47 15.42
CA VAL A 47 -8.02 -5.07 15.09
C VAL A 47 -8.77 -4.62 13.84
N TYR A 48 -8.70 -5.41 12.77
CA TYR A 48 -9.35 -5.08 11.51
C TYR A 48 -10.88 -5.00 11.63
N ILE A 49 -11.50 -5.88 12.42
CA ILE A 49 -12.94 -5.86 12.71
C ILE A 49 -13.31 -4.55 13.41
N GLN A 50 -12.53 -4.11 14.40
CA GLN A 50 -12.75 -2.82 15.08
C GLN A 50 -12.59 -1.65 14.11
N LEU A 51 -11.52 -1.63 13.30
CA LEU A 51 -11.31 -0.58 12.29
C LEU A 51 -12.44 -0.51 11.27
N ARG A 52 -12.96 -1.67 10.82
CA ARG A 52 -14.09 -1.72 9.90
C ARG A 52 -15.34 -1.04 10.47
N GLN A 53 -15.55 -1.06 11.78
CA GLN A 53 -16.73 -0.44 12.40
C GLN A 53 -16.64 1.09 12.49
N LEU A 54 -15.45 1.67 12.31
CA LEU A 54 -15.23 3.11 12.38
C LEU A 54 -15.50 3.74 11.00
N GLU A 55 -16.76 4.03 10.72
CA GLU A 55 -17.19 4.70 9.49
C GLU A 55 -17.29 6.23 9.65
N PHE A 56 -16.88 6.96 8.62
CA PHE A 56 -16.81 8.41 8.60
C PHE A 56 -17.47 8.98 7.34
N PRO A 57 -17.93 10.24 7.37
CA PRO A 57 -18.64 10.84 6.24
C PRO A 57 -17.72 11.29 5.09
N GLU A 58 -16.41 11.40 5.33
CA GLU A 58 -15.45 11.98 4.38
C GLU A 58 -14.07 11.31 4.49
N ILE A 59 -13.29 11.38 3.43
CA ILE A 59 -11.91 10.88 3.36
C ILE A 59 -10.96 11.99 3.82
N GLY A 60 -10.03 11.66 4.71
CA GLY A 60 -9.05 12.61 5.23
C GLY A 60 -8.42 12.15 6.55
N ALA A 61 -7.62 13.02 7.17
CA ALA A 61 -7.03 12.75 8.48
C ALA A 61 -7.91 13.27 9.62
N LEU A 62 -7.89 12.54 10.73
CA LEU A 62 -8.60 12.91 11.96
C LEU A 62 -7.94 14.15 12.58
N GLY A 63 -8.76 15.12 12.93
CA GLY A 63 -8.37 16.30 13.68
C GLY A 63 -8.84 16.21 15.12
N LEU A 64 -8.02 16.74 16.03
CA LEU A 64 -8.40 16.94 17.43
C LEU A 64 -9.50 18.02 17.54
N PRO A 65 -10.28 17.97 18.63
CA PRO A 65 -11.21 19.04 19.01
C PRO A 65 -10.63 20.45 18.85
N LYS A 66 -11.41 21.38 18.28
CA LYS A 66 -10.99 22.77 18.07
C LYS A 66 -12.16 23.73 18.23
N GLY A 67 -11.95 24.76 19.05
CA GLY A 67 -12.97 25.77 19.35
C GLY A 67 -14.17 25.14 20.06
N ASP A 68 -15.38 25.42 19.55
CA ASP A 68 -16.62 24.93 20.14
C ASP A 68 -16.93 23.46 19.77
N ASP A 69 -16.27 22.88 18.75
CA ASP A 69 -16.42 21.45 18.44
C ASP A 69 -15.44 20.61 19.26
N GLN A 70 -16.01 19.88 20.22
CA GLN A 70 -15.28 19.00 21.14
C GLN A 70 -15.09 17.57 20.62
N SER A 71 -15.46 17.27 19.38
CA SER A 71 -15.39 15.92 18.82
C SER A 71 -14.19 15.70 17.87
N ILE A 72 -13.65 14.48 17.89
CA ILE A 72 -12.65 14.02 16.91
C ILE A 72 -13.39 13.75 15.59
N ARG A 73 -12.99 14.43 14.52
CA ARG A 73 -13.61 14.30 13.19
C ARG A 73 -12.57 14.47 12.08
N VAL A 74 -12.92 14.01 10.87
CA VAL A 74 -12.13 14.24 9.67
C VAL A 74 -12.12 15.73 9.33
N ARG A 75 -10.94 16.35 9.32
CA ARG A 75 -10.78 17.81 9.15
C ARG A 75 -9.50 18.22 8.42
N HIS A 76 -8.65 17.26 8.10
CA HIS A 76 -7.35 17.48 7.47
C HIS A 76 -7.21 16.61 6.23
N ARG A 77 -6.28 16.99 5.35
CA ARG A 77 -5.93 16.16 4.19
C ARG A 77 -5.41 14.79 4.66
N PRO A 78 -5.72 13.71 3.95
CA PRO A 78 -5.05 12.43 4.21
C PRO A 78 -3.56 12.59 3.87
N LEU A 79 -2.69 11.98 4.67
CA LEU A 79 -1.25 12.00 4.46
C LEU A 79 -0.74 10.57 4.20
N CYS A 80 0.16 10.46 3.24
CA CYS A 80 0.99 9.27 3.04
C CYS A 80 2.44 9.72 2.83
N ILE A 81 3.37 8.77 2.98
CA ILE A 81 4.81 9.04 2.85
C ILE A 81 5.16 9.71 1.51
N GLU A 82 4.45 9.36 0.42
CA GLU A 82 4.68 9.94 -0.89
C GLU A 82 4.46 11.46 -0.92
N ILE A 83 3.43 11.96 -0.23
CA ILE A 83 3.19 13.40 -0.13
C ILE A 83 4.38 14.09 0.54
N LEU A 84 4.89 13.53 1.64
CA LEU A 84 6.05 14.09 2.35
C LEU A 84 7.31 14.10 1.47
N LEU A 85 7.59 12.99 0.78
CA LEU A 85 8.74 12.88 -0.12
C LEU A 85 8.66 13.92 -1.25
N GLN A 86 7.49 14.07 -1.86
CA GLN A 86 7.29 15.07 -2.90
C GLN A 86 7.35 16.51 -2.38
N GLU A 87 6.93 16.79 -1.14
CA GLU A 87 7.13 18.11 -0.52
C GLU A 87 8.62 18.40 -0.30
N HIS A 88 9.36 17.41 0.21
CA HIS A 88 10.80 17.51 0.43
C HIS A 88 11.59 17.72 -0.88
N GLU A 89 11.17 17.04 -1.95
CA GLU A 89 11.76 17.19 -3.29
C GLU A 89 11.27 18.44 -4.05
N GLY A 90 10.34 19.21 -3.47
CA GLY A 90 9.81 20.43 -4.11
C GLY A 90 8.88 20.16 -5.29
N LEU A 91 8.25 18.98 -5.37
CA LEU A 91 7.36 18.58 -6.47
C LEU A 91 5.92 19.15 -6.33
N ALA A 92 5.66 19.91 -5.26
CA ALA A 92 4.42 20.61 -4.97
C ALA A 92 3.16 19.71 -4.95
N PRO A 93 3.12 18.65 -4.13
CA PRO A 93 1.96 17.75 -4.04
C PRO A 93 0.70 18.43 -3.47
N ALA A 94 0.86 19.57 -2.78
CA ALA A 94 -0.24 20.39 -2.25
C ALA A 94 -1.22 20.92 -3.33
N LEU A 95 -0.86 20.85 -4.62
CA LEU A 95 -1.77 21.19 -5.72
C LEU A 95 -3.00 20.27 -5.78
N ASN A 96 -2.82 18.99 -5.46
CA ASN A 96 -3.90 17.99 -5.44
C ASN A 96 -4.17 17.43 -4.03
N PHE A 97 -3.32 17.76 -3.06
CA PHE A 97 -3.56 17.53 -1.64
C PHE A 97 -3.42 18.83 -0.83
N PRO A 98 -4.31 19.82 -1.05
CA PRO A 98 -4.24 21.09 -0.32
C PRO A 98 -4.35 20.88 1.19
N GLU A 99 -3.72 21.75 1.97
CA GLU A 99 -3.90 21.75 3.41
C GLU A 99 -5.36 22.08 3.77
N HIS A 100 -5.83 21.54 4.90
CA HIS A 100 -7.18 21.77 5.42
C HIS A 100 -8.35 21.34 4.51
N THR A 101 -8.11 20.47 3.53
CA THR A 101 -9.17 19.89 2.68
C THR A 101 -9.41 18.41 2.98
N THR A 102 -10.59 17.92 2.60
CA THR A 102 -11.00 16.51 2.65
C THR A 102 -11.52 16.10 1.27
N PHE A 103 -11.65 14.80 1.02
CA PHE A 103 -12.27 14.28 -0.20
C PHE A 103 -13.67 13.74 0.10
N LYS A 104 -14.62 13.97 -0.82
CA LYS A 104 -16.02 13.54 -0.64
C LYS A 104 -16.31 12.19 -1.28
N THR A 105 -15.49 11.80 -2.27
CA THR A 105 -15.69 10.58 -3.03
C THR A 105 -14.39 9.76 -3.14
N SER A 106 -14.55 8.45 -3.27
CA SER A 106 -13.46 7.51 -3.50
C SER A 106 -12.73 7.84 -4.81
N LYS A 107 -13.47 8.22 -5.86
CA LYS A 107 -12.93 8.61 -7.16
C LYS A 107 -12.03 9.83 -7.10
N GLU A 108 -12.44 10.90 -6.41
CA GLU A 108 -11.61 12.11 -6.25
C GLU A 108 -10.31 11.78 -5.52
N TYR A 109 -10.38 11.02 -4.44
CA TYR A 109 -9.19 10.65 -3.66
C TYR A 109 -8.24 9.77 -4.46
N VAL A 110 -8.76 8.75 -5.15
CA VAL A 110 -7.95 7.82 -5.95
C VAL A 110 -7.34 8.52 -7.17
N ASP A 111 -8.05 9.42 -7.83
CA ASP A 111 -7.49 10.22 -8.92
C ASP A 111 -6.35 11.14 -8.42
N ALA A 112 -6.49 11.71 -7.22
CA ALA A 112 -5.42 12.48 -6.59
C ALA A 112 -4.17 11.62 -6.28
N LEU A 113 -4.34 10.38 -5.80
CA LEU A 113 -3.23 9.44 -5.61
C LEU A 113 -2.55 9.06 -6.93
N LEU A 114 -3.34 8.80 -7.98
CA LEU A 114 -2.79 8.53 -9.33
C LEU A 114 -2.03 9.74 -9.88
N TRP A 115 -2.52 10.95 -9.59
CA TRP A 115 -1.81 12.17 -9.92
C TRP A 115 -0.47 12.30 -9.18
N LEU A 116 -0.33 11.85 -7.93
CA LEU A 116 0.98 11.81 -7.25
C LEU A 116 1.97 10.96 -8.03
N GLY A 117 1.55 9.79 -8.52
CA GLY A 117 2.38 8.93 -9.35
C GLY A 117 2.80 9.60 -10.66
N ASP A 118 1.89 10.32 -11.32
CA ASP A 118 2.26 11.14 -12.48
C ASP A 118 3.20 12.27 -12.11
N ASN A 119 2.98 12.94 -10.98
CA ASN A 119 3.75 14.08 -10.54
C ASN A 119 5.22 13.66 -10.30
N LEU A 120 5.42 12.53 -9.63
CA LEU A 120 6.74 11.90 -9.48
C LEU A 120 7.33 11.53 -10.84
N LEU A 121 6.55 10.87 -11.71
CA LEU A 121 7.03 10.46 -13.04
C LEU A 121 7.43 11.66 -13.91
N HIS A 122 6.70 12.77 -13.84
CA HIS A 122 6.92 13.96 -14.67
C HIS A 122 8.01 14.87 -14.11
N LYS A 123 8.04 15.09 -12.79
CA LYS A 123 8.93 16.09 -12.15
C LYS A 123 10.09 15.47 -11.38
N GLY A 124 9.98 14.22 -10.94
CA GLY A 124 11.04 13.52 -10.24
C GLY A 124 12.27 13.35 -11.14
N LYS A 125 13.45 13.58 -10.55
CA LYS A 125 14.75 13.49 -11.24
C LYS A 125 15.23 12.03 -11.38
N ASN A 126 14.99 11.21 -10.35
CA ASN A 126 15.34 9.79 -10.35
C ASN A 126 14.10 8.92 -10.55
N THR A 127 13.77 8.61 -11.80
CA THR A 127 12.63 7.74 -12.15
C THR A 127 13.03 6.28 -12.39
N MET A 128 14.29 5.93 -12.13
CA MET A 128 14.86 4.59 -12.38
C MET A 128 14.59 4.11 -13.82
N ILE A 129 14.57 5.04 -14.78
CA ILE A 129 14.16 4.77 -16.17
C ILE A 129 15.25 4.03 -16.94
N ASP A 130 16.50 4.16 -16.52
CA ASP A 130 17.65 3.37 -16.95
C ASP A 130 17.48 1.87 -16.65
N ILE A 131 17.00 1.53 -15.45
CA ILE A 131 16.81 0.15 -14.97
C ILE A 131 15.46 -0.40 -15.44
N ARG A 132 14.40 0.40 -15.34
CA ARG A 132 13.03 -0.04 -15.59
C ARG A 132 12.60 0.16 -17.05
N GLY A 133 13.25 1.05 -17.79
CA GLY A 133 12.99 1.31 -19.20
C GLY A 133 11.58 1.83 -19.47
N GLU A 134 11.13 1.62 -20.71
CA GLU A 134 9.81 2.07 -21.20
C GLU A 134 8.63 1.47 -20.41
N ARG A 135 8.89 0.38 -19.66
CA ARG A 135 7.89 -0.29 -18.83
C ARG A 135 7.34 0.62 -17.73
N VAL A 136 8.08 1.64 -17.28
CA VAL A 136 7.56 2.61 -16.30
C VAL A 136 6.36 3.36 -16.85
N LEU A 137 6.48 3.89 -18.08
CA LEU A 137 5.41 4.63 -18.75
C LEU A 137 4.21 3.74 -19.04
N TYR A 138 4.49 2.53 -19.55
CA TYR A 138 3.46 1.54 -19.83
C TYR A 138 2.70 1.14 -18.56
N ALA A 139 3.42 0.82 -17.48
CA ALA A 139 2.84 0.43 -16.22
C ALA A 139 2.00 1.55 -15.61
N SER A 140 2.52 2.78 -15.56
CA SER A 140 1.77 3.95 -15.04
C SER A 140 0.48 4.18 -15.83
N HIS A 141 0.55 4.19 -17.17
CA HIS A 141 -0.62 4.39 -18.04
C HIS A 141 -1.70 3.32 -17.81
N HIS A 142 -1.30 2.05 -17.82
CA HIS A 142 -2.24 0.94 -17.66
C HIS A 142 -2.73 0.79 -16.22
N PHE A 143 -1.92 1.15 -15.22
CA PHE A 143 -2.31 1.12 -13.82
C PHE A 143 -3.41 2.14 -13.53
N ARG A 144 -3.28 3.39 -13.99
CA ARG A 144 -4.37 4.38 -13.89
C ARG A 144 -5.66 3.84 -14.51
N ARG A 145 -5.59 3.31 -15.73
CA ARG A 145 -6.77 2.79 -16.42
C ARG A 145 -7.40 1.63 -15.66
N PHE A 146 -6.60 0.66 -15.23
CA PHE A 146 -7.08 -0.45 -14.41
C PHE A 146 -7.76 0.03 -13.12
N VAL A 147 -7.12 0.96 -12.40
CA VAL A 147 -7.66 1.48 -11.15
C VAL A 147 -9.01 2.16 -11.36
N MET A 148 -9.10 3.08 -12.33
CA MET A 148 -10.29 3.90 -12.55
C MET A 148 -11.42 3.18 -13.28
N GLU A 149 -11.09 2.25 -14.19
CA GLU A 149 -12.07 1.57 -15.05
C GLU A 149 -12.48 0.20 -14.50
N SER A 150 -11.75 -0.39 -13.56
CA SER A 150 -11.98 -1.79 -13.13
C SER A 150 -11.83 -2.06 -11.64
N TRP A 151 -10.86 -1.47 -10.96
CA TRP A 151 -10.62 -1.77 -9.54
C TRP A 151 -11.51 -0.95 -8.61
N LEU A 152 -11.65 0.35 -8.85
CA LEU A 152 -12.48 1.25 -8.05
C LEU A 152 -13.95 0.85 -8.21
N ASP A 153 -14.66 0.65 -7.09
CA ASP A 153 -16.07 0.25 -7.11
C ASP A 153 -16.97 1.49 -7.18
N PRO A 154 -17.66 1.75 -8.30
CA PRO A 154 -18.53 2.92 -8.41
C PRO A 154 -19.71 2.89 -7.45
N ALA A 155 -20.12 1.71 -6.96
CA ALA A 155 -21.19 1.59 -6.00
C ALA A 155 -20.78 2.05 -4.59
N GLN A 156 -19.48 2.15 -4.32
CA GLN A 156 -18.89 2.63 -3.05
C GLN A 156 -18.22 4.00 -3.19
N ASP A 157 -18.55 4.78 -4.24
CA ASP A 157 -17.91 6.06 -4.49
C ASP A 157 -18.16 7.07 -3.37
N CYS A 158 -19.37 7.06 -2.79
CA CYS A 158 -19.74 7.90 -1.64
C CYS A 158 -19.57 7.18 -0.28
N GLY A 159 -18.78 6.11 -0.24
CA GLY A 159 -18.47 5.35 0.97
C GLY A 159 -19.01 3.91 0.99
N PRO A 160 -18.84 3.19 2.12
CA PRO A 160 -18.35 3.71 3.39
C PRO A 160 -16.85 4.08 3.37
N PHE A 161 -16.49 5.07 4.19
CA PHE A 161 -15.10 5.46 4.42
C PHE A 161 -14.69 5.05 5.83
N VAL A 162 -13.52 4.43 5.96
CA VAL A 162 -13.07 3.78 7.20
C VAL A 162 -11.68 4.24 7.61
N LEU A 163 -11.39 4.23 8.91
CA LEU A 163 -10.05 4.51 9.41
C LEU A 163 -9.10 3.37 9.04
N VAL A 164 -7.98 3.72 8.42
CA VAL A 164 -6.85 2.81 8.20
C VAL A 164 -5.62 3.33 8.93
N HIS A 165 -4.74 2.40 9.32
CA HIS A 165 -3.51 2.71 10.06
C HIS A 165 -2.45 3.44 9.21
N GLY A 166 -2.40 3.18 7.90
CA GLY A 166 -1.42 3.76 6.97
C GLY A 166 -0.07 3.03 6.93
N ASP A 167 0.46 2.60 8.08
CA ASP A 167 1.67 1.76 8.14
C ASP A 167 1.58 0.62 9.18
N LEU A 168 0.65 -0.32 8.97
CA LEU A 168 0.45 -1.44 9.90
C LEU A 168 1.54 -2.52 9.71
N GLY A 169 2.80 -2.14 9.89
CA GLY A 169 3.98 -3.00 9.79
C GLY A 169 4.16 -3.92 11.01
N ILE A 170 4.96 -4.99 10.85
CA ILE A 170 5.27 -5.92 11.95
C ILE A 170 5.95 -5.23 13.14
N GLN A 171 6.65 -4.12 12.88
CA GLN A 171 7.35 -3.32 13.87
C GLN A 171 6.40 -2.46 14.71
N ASN A 172 5.19 -2.20 14.20
CA ASN A 172 4.17 -1.36 14.83
C ASN A 172 3.15 -2.18 15.61
N LEU A 173 3.40 -3.49 15.79
CA LEU A 173 2.56 -4.40 16.54
C LEU A 173 3.37 -5.02 17.68
N LEU A 174 2.92 -4.80 18.91
CA LEU A 174 3.53 -5.38 20.11
C LEU A 174 2.71 -6.55 20.63
N TRP A 175 3.41 -7.60 21.04
CA TRP A 175 2.85 -8.87 21.48
C TRP A 175 3.47 -9.30 22.80
N ASP A 176 2.72 -10.03 23.62
CA ASP A 176 3.27 -10.74 24.79
C ASP A 176 3.81 -12.13 24.40
N ASP A 177 4.38 -12.85 25.38
CA ASP A 177 4.94 -14.20 25.19
C ASP A 177 3.87 -15.25 24.84
N ASP A 178 2.59 -14.96 25.11
CA ASP A 178 1.43 -15.80 24.80
C ASP A 178 0.79 -15.44 23.44
N LEU A 179 1.42 -14.56 22.65
CA LEU A 179 0.94 -14.05 21.36
C LEU A 179 -0.38 -13.27 21.45
N ASN A 180 -0.68 -12.64 22.58
CA ASN A 180 -1.70 -11.61 22.63
C ASN A 180 -1.13 -10.30 22.08
N LEU A 181 -1.90 -9.65 21.20
CA LEU A 181 -1.56 -8.30 20.74
C LEU A 181 -1.84 -7.31 21.87
N VAL A 182 -0.80 -6.65 22.36
CA VAL A 182 -0.88 -5.70 23.48
C VAL A 182 -0.93 -4.24 23.03
N ALA A 183 -0.39 -3.92 21.86
CA ALA A 183 -0.51 -2.58 21.29
C ALA A 183 -0.35 -2.53 19.76
N VAL A 184 -0.99 -1.51 19.19
CA VAL A 184 -0.77 -1.03 17.82
C VAL A 184 -0.18 0.39 17.94
N LEU A 185 1.05 0.56 17.48
CA LEU A 185 1.83 1.79 17.58
C LEU A 185 1.85 2.56 16.27
N ASP A 186 2.34 3.80 16.31
CA ASP A 186 2.72 4.57 15.12
C ASP A 186 1.56 4.90 14.15
N TRP A 187 0.53 5.54 14.71
CA TRP A 187 -0.66 6.00 13.97
C TRP A 187 -0.42 7.28 13.15
N GLU A 188 0.82 7.69 12.92
CA GLU A 188 1.14 8.98 12.27
C GLU A 188 0.64 9.05 10.82
N TRP A 189 0.56 7.90 10.14
CA TRP A 189 0.03 7.77 8.78
C TRP A 189 -1.45 7.39 8.72
N SER A 190 -2.12 7.36 9.87
CA SER A 190 -3.53 6.97 9.91
C SER A 190 -4.42 8.00 9.23
N SER A 191 -5.38 7.51 8.47
CA SER A 191 -6.32 8.35 7.72
C SER A 191 -7.58 7.58 7.42
N VAL A 192 -8.68 8.31 7.26
CA VAL A 192 -9.93 7.78 6.74
C VAL A 192 -9.81 7.67 5.23
N MET A 193 -10.08 6.49 4.69
CA MET A 193 -9.94 6.13 3.28
C MET A 193 -11.16 5.35 2.77
N PRO A 194 -11.35 5.19 1.45
CA PRO A 194 -12.34 4.27 0.90
C PRO A 194 -12.21 2.87 1.49
N LEU A 195 -13.31 2.15 1.70
CA LEU A 195 -13.29 0.79 2.24
C LEU A 195 -12.35 -0.16 1.46
N GLN A 196 -12.16 0.09 0.17
CA GLN A 196 -11.19 -0.60 -0.69
C GLN A 196 -9.73 -0.58 -0.22
N PHE A 197 -9.37 0.36 0.66
CA PHE A 197 -8.04 0.50 1.24
C PHE A 197 -7.87 -0.30 2.53
N LEU A 198 -8.95 -0.81 3.13
CA LEU A 198 -8.89 -1.69 4.30
C LEU A 198 -8.55 -3.12 3.85
N VAL A 199 -7.28 -3.33 3.52
CA VAL A 199 -6.74 -4.60 2.99
C VAL A 199 -5.86 -5.30 4.03
N PRO A 200 -5.69 -6.63 3.93
CA PRO A 200 -4.71 -7.35 4.75
C PRO A 200 -3.29 -6.80 4.57
N PRO A 201 -2.42 -6.94 5.60
CA PRO A 201 -1.09 -6.35 5.55
C PRO A 201 -0.20 -7.05 4.52
N PRO A 202 0.66 -6.34 3.78
CA PRO A 202 1.49 -6.94 2.72
C PRO A 202 2.49 -7.99 3.23
N TRP A 203 2.81 -7.97 4.53
CA TRP A 203 3.70 -8.93 5.19
C TRP A 203 2.98 -10.15 5.75
N LEU A 204 1.67 -10.33 5.51
CA LEU A 204 0.85 -11.43 6.06
C LEU A 204 1.49 -12.82 5.89
N ASN A 205 2.23 -13.03 4.80
CA ASN A 205 2.94 -14.26 4.50
C ASN A 205 4.45 -14.27 4.82
N GLY A 206 4.93 -13.28 5.57
CA GLY A 206 6.32 -13.18 6.02
C GLY A 206 7.28 -12.65 4.96
N GLN A 207 6.73 -12.21 3.84
CA GLN A 207 7.50 -11.74 2.70
C GLN A 207 7.46 -10.20 2.62
N THR A 208 8.43 -9.63 1.90
CA THR A 208 8.46 -8.19 1.61
C THR A 208 7.44 -7.83 0.53
N ILE A 209 7.11 -6.54 0.40
CA ILE A 209 6.28 -6.05 -0.72
C ILE A 209 6.93 -6.42 -2.07
N GLY A 210 8.27 -6.35 -2.17
CA GLY A 210 8.97 -6.76 -3.39
C GLY A 210 8.76 -8.24 -3.75
N ALA A 211 8.69 -9.12 -2.75
CA ALA A 211 8.33 -10.52 -2.95
C ALA A 211 6.83 -10.69 -3.26
N LEU A 212 5.93 -9.92 -2.64
CA LEU A 212 4.50 -9.89 -2.95
C LEU A 212 4.24 -9.61 -4.44
N CYS A 213 4.97 -8.67 -5.03
CA CYS A 213 4.85 -8.35 -6.44
C CYS A 213 5.07 -9.56 -7.38
N HIS A 214 5.88 -10.53 -6.94
CA HIS A 214 6.22 -11.74 -7.69
C HIS A 214 5.48 -13.00 -7.20
N GLY A 215 4.94 -12.98 -5.97
CA GLY A 215 4.44 -14.15 -5.23
C GLY A 215 2.97 -14.04 -4.81
N GLN A 216 2.12 -13.41 -5.63
CA GLN A 216 0.73 -13.09 -5.28
C GLN A 216 -0.13 -14.31 -4.93
N LEU A 217 0.09 -15.47 -5.56
CA LEU A 217 -0.70 -16.68 -5.27
C LEU A 217 -0.58 -17.13 -3.83
N LEU A 218 0.66 -17.21 -3.32
CA LEU A 218 0.91 -17.62 -1.94
C LEU A 218 0.33 -16.60 -0.98
N TYR A 219 0.49 -15.31 -1.27
CA TYR A 219 -0.11 -14.25 -0.47
C TYR A 219 -1.65 -14.34 -0.46
N ASN A 220 -2.30 -14.44 -1.63
CA ASN A 220 -3.76 -14.52 -1.75
C ASN A 220 -4.32 -15.79 -1.09
N SER A 221 -3.60 -16.92 -1.16
CA SER A 221 -3.97 -18.12 -0.42
C SER A 221 -3.99 -17.87 1.08
N GLN A 222 -3.05 -17.07 1.60
CA GLN A 222 -2.98 -16.71 3.02
C GLN A 222 -4.04 -15.66 3.39
N VAL A 223 -4.36 -14.74 2.48
CA VAL A 223 -5.50 -13.82 2.62
C VAL A 223 -6.81 -14.59 2.73
N GLY A 224 -7.01 -15.65 1.94
CA GLY A 224 -8.20 -16.51 2.04
C GLY A 224 -8.35 -17.12 3.44
N ILE A 225 -7.27 -17.69 3.98
CA ILE A 225 -7.25 -18.25 5.34
C ILE A 225 -7.52 -17.17 6.38
N PHE A 226 -6.90 -16.00 6.23
CA PHE A 226 -7.12 -14.89 7.15
C PHE A 226 -8.57 -14.37 7.08
N CYS A 227 -9.17 -14.32 5.89
CA CYS A 227 -10.57 -13.97 5.71
C CYS A 227 -11.53 -14.96 6.40
N ASP A 228 -11.24 -16.25 6.36
CA ASP A 228 -12.00 -17.26 7.10
C ASP A 228 -11.89 -17.06 8.62
N ILE A 229 -10.70 -16.70 9.11
CA ILE A 229 -10.48 -16.36 10.53
C ILE A 229 -11.22 -15.09 10.92
N VAL A 230 -11.21 -14.04 10.07
CA VAL A 230 -12.03 -12.84 10.30
C VAL A 230 -13.50 -13.20 10.41
N ARG A 231 -14.03 -14.00 9.49
CA ARG A 231 -15.42 -14.47 9.53
C ARG A 231 -15.74 -15.22 10.82
N HIS A 232 -14.82 -16.06 11.28
CA HIS A 232 -14.96 -16.74 12.56
C HIS A 232 -14.95 -15.77 13.75
N GLN A 233 -14.03 -14.81 13.78
CA GLN A 233 -13.92 -13.81 14.84
C GLN A 233 -15.14 -12.88 14.88
N GLU A 234 -15.67 -12.45 13.73
CA GLU A 234 -16.93 -11.68 13.65
C GLU A 234 -18.07 -12.45 14.32
N LYS A 235 -18.18 -13.76 14.06
CA LYS A 235 -19.18 -14.61 14.70
C LYS A 235 -18.97 -14.76 16.21
N VAL A 236 -17.73 -14.94 16.67
CA VAL A 236 -17.39 -15.07 18.10
C VAL A 236 -17.70 -13.77 18.85
N LEU A 237 -17.40 -12.62 18.24
CA LEU A 237 -17.69 -11.29 18.78
C LEU A 237 -19.15 -10.87 18.64
N GLY A 238 -19.98 -11.67 17.96
CA GLY A 238 -21.40 -11.34 17.71
C GLY A 238 -21.60 -10.13 16.79
N CYS A 239 -20.60 -9.82 15.95
CA CYS A 239 -20.65 -8.72 15.00
C CYS A 239 -21.18 -9.17 13.64
N SER A 240 -21.79 -8.26 12.88
CA SER A 240 -22.14 -8.50 11.49
C SER A 240 -20.88 -8.77 10.65
N PRO A 241 -20.93 -9.67 9.64
CA PRO A 241 -19.77 -10.09 8.86
C PRO A 241 -19.32 -9.05 7.80
N LEU A 242 -19.23 -7.78 8.20
CA LEU A 242 -18.99 -6.66 7.29
C LEU A 242 -17.62 -6.72 6.62
N LEU A 243 -16.59 -7.19 7.34
CA LEU A 243 -15.23 -7.24 6.80
C LEU A 243 -15.01 -8.51 6.00
N SER A 244 -15.43 -9.68 6.51
CA SER A 244 -15.22 -10.92 5.78
C SER A 244 -16.01 -10.98 4.47
N ASP A 245 -17.23 -10.43 4.42
CA ASP A 245 -17.99 -10.34 3.16
C ASP A 245 -17.33 -9.37 2.17
N GLU A 246 -16.75 -8.26 2.67
CA GLU A 246 -16.03 -7.31 1.82
C GLU A 246 -14.78 -7.94 1.19
N TRP A 247 -13.99 -8.68 1.98
CA TRP A 247 -12.79 -9.34 1.50
C TRP A 247 -13.09 -10.54 0.60
N ASP A 248 -14.14 -11.32 0.90
CA ASP A 248 -14.54 -12.47 0.08
C ASP A 248 -15.02 -12.05 -1.32
N ARG A 249 -15.73 -10.91 -1.44
CA ARG A 249 -16.13 -10.32 -2.73
C ARG A 249 -14.93 -9.89 -3.60
N ARG A 250 -13.75 -9.76 -3.01
CA ARG A 250 -12.54 -9.18 -3.63
C ARG A 250 -11.37 -10.15 -3.65
N LYS A 251 -11.60 -11.45 -3.53
CA LYS A 251 -10.52 -12.45 -3.50
C LYS A 251 -9.86 -12.75 -4.85
N ASP A 252 -10.44 -12.26 -5.95
CA ASP A 252 -10.01 -12.60 -7.30
C ASP A 252 -8.66 -11.99 -7.70
N TRP A 253 -8.17 -10.98 -6.97
CA TRP A 253 -6.96 -10.22 -7.28
C TRP A 253 -6.22 -9.84 -5.99
N CYS A 254 -4.94 -9.49 -6.09
CA CYS A 254 -4.18 -9.01 -4.95
C CYS A 254 -4.48 -7.51 -4.66
N HIS A 255 -5.59 -7.21 -3.99
CA HIS A 255 -5.98 -5.84 -3.66
C HIS A 255 -4.94 -5.09 -2.82
N THR A 256 -4.24 -5.78 -1.91
CA THR A 256 -3.15 -5.20 -1.12
C THR A 256 -2.08 -4.56 -2.01
N LEU A 257 -1.77 -5.18 -3.16
CA LEU A 257 -0.73 -4.66 -4.05
C LEU A 257 -1.19 -3.40 -4.79
N VAL A 258 -2.47 -3.32 -5.14
CA VAL A 258 -3.06 -2.11 -5.75
C VAL A 258 -3.01 -0.96 -4.76
N VAL A 259 -3.41 -1.19 -3.50
CA VAL A 259 -3.33 -0.18 -2.43
C VAL A 259 -1.89 0.26 -2.18
N CYS A 260 -0.94 -0.68 -2.10
CA CYS A 260 0.48 -0.35 -1.97
C CYS A 260 0.99 0.51 -3.14
N ALA A 261 0.59 0.20 -4.38
CA ALA A 261 0.99 0.96 -5.56
C ALA A 261 0.33 2.35 -5.65
N LEU A 262 -0.89 2.52 -5.11
CA LEU A 262 -1.55 3.83 -5.00
C LEU A 262 -0.91 4.72 -3.94
N LEU A 263 -0.54 4.15 -2.79
CA LEU A 263 0.06 4.91 -1.69
C LEU A 263 1.58 5.13 -1.88
N ARG A 264 2.24 4.28 -2.69
CA ARG A 264 3.67 4.34 -3.02
C ARG A 264 3.85 4.00 -4.51
N PRO A 265 3.85 5.03 -5.39
CA PRO A 265 3.87 4.85 -6.84
C PRO A 265 5.03 3.99 -7.37
N ASP A 266 6.14 3.89 -6.65
CA ASP A 266 7.29 3.05 -7.00
C ASP A 266 6.95 1.58 -7.27
N TYR A 267 5.86 1.06 -6.68
CA TYR A 267 5.44 -0.33 -6.84
C TYR A 267 4.59 -0.60 -8.10
N THR A 268 4.15 0.44 -8.84
CA THR A 268 3.31 0.27 -10.05
C THR A 268 3.94 -0.60 -11.14
N VAL A 269 5.27 -0.62 -11.26
CA VAL A 269 6.00 -1.35 -12.30
C VAL A 269 6.10 -2.86 -12.05
N VAL A 270 5.83 -3.29 -10.81
CA VAL A 270 6.20 -4.64 -10.34
C VAL A 270 5.01 -5.60 -10.30
N GLY A 271 3.77 -5.10 -10.38
CA GLY A 271 2.59 -5.82 -9.87
C GLY A 271 1.86 -6.82 -10.77
N PHE A 272 2.35 -7.15 -11.97
CA PHE A 272 1.65 -8.10 -12.86
C PHE A 272 2.63 -9.06 -13.52
N GLN A 273 3.00 -10.16 -12.85
CA GLN A 273 3.77 -11.24 -13.48
C GLN A 273 3.00 -12.57 -13.51
N PRO A 274 3.05 -13.33 -14.63
CA PRO A 274 2.39 -14.63 -14.77
C PRO A 274 3.08 -15.79 -14.03
N LEU A 275 2.35 -16.91 -13.98
CA LEU A 275 2.49 -17.99 -13.00
C LEU A 275 3.52 -19.09 -13.34
N THR A 276 4.02 -19.16 -14.58
CA THR A 276 4.94 -20.22 -15.01
C THR A 276 6.03 -19.66 -15.91
N SER A 277 7.20 -20.31 -16.00
CA SER A 277 8.29 -19.86 -16.88
C SER A 277 7.85 -19.73 -18.35
N GLU A 278 6.88 -20.54 -18.79
CA GLU A 278 6.31 -20.49 -20.13
C GLU A 278 5.31 -19.32 -20.29
N GLN A 279 4.45 -19.10 -19.30
CA GLN A 279 3.59 -17.91 -19.28
C GLN A 279 4.41 -16.62 -19.13
N ILE A 280 5.52 -16.62 -18.38
CA ILE A 280 6.45 -15.50 -18.29
C ILE A 280 7.07 -15.22 -19.65
N LYS A 281 7.49 -16.24 -20.41
CA LYS A 281 7.99 -16.06 -21.78
C LYS A 281 6.90 -15.51 -22.72
N LYS A 282 5.69 -16.07 -22.66
CA LYS A 282 4.54 -15.63 -23.48
C LYS A 282 4.11 -14.21 -23.12
N TYR A 283 4.06 -13.89 -21.82
CA TYR A 283 3.75 -12.57 -21.30
C TYR A 283 4.84 -11.59 -21.62
N LYS A 284 6.12 -11.93 -21.47
CA LYS A 284 7.24 -11.10 -21.95
C LYS A 284 7.11 -10.81 -23.44
N LYS A 285 6.79 -11.81 -24.26
CA LYS A 285 6.57 -11.61 -25.70
C LYS A 285 5.39 -10.68 -26.00
N ILE A 286 4.24 -10.89 -25.35
CA ILE A 286 3.03 -10.07 -25.52
C ILE A 286 3.29 -8.65 -25.02
N THR A 287 3.83 -8.50 -23.82
CA THR A 287 4.16 -7.19 -23.23
C THR A 287 5.24 -6.47 -24.02
N SER A 288 6.25 -7.14 -24.59
CA SER A 288 7.21 -6.49 -25.48
C SER A 288 6.55 -5.96 -26.76
N GLN A 289 5.60 -6.71 -27.35
CA GLN A 289 4.86 -6.23 -28.53
C GLN A 289 3.93 -5.07 -28.18
N GLN A 290 3.17 -5.18 -27.09
CA GLN A 290 2.29 -4.12 -26.61
C GLN A 290 3.08 -2.88 -26.19
N LEU A 291 4.25 -3.06 -25.57
CA LEU A 291 5.15 -1.98 -25.20
C LEU A 291 5.70 -1.27 -26.43
N ALA A 292 6.13 -2.02 -27.45
CA ALA A 292 6.60 -1.43 -28.71
C ALA A 292 5.50 -0.58 -29.37
N LEU A 293 4.28 -1.11 -29.49
CA LEU A 293 3.11 -0.38 -30.00
C LEU A 293 2.78 0.85 -29.13
N PHE A 294 2.83 0.69 -27.81
CA PHE A 294 2.61 1.79 -26.87
C PHE A 294 3.64 2.91 -27.07
N MET A 295 4.88 2.56 -27.36
CA MET A 295 5.97 3.52 -27.59
C MET A 295 6.02 4.08 -29.01
N GLU A 296 5.12 3.71 -29.93
CA GLU A 296 5.07 4.30 -31.28
C GLU A 296 4.71 5.78 -31.27
N ASN A 297 4.00 6.25 -30.23
CA ASN A 297 3.63 7.65 -30.04
C ASN A 297 4.88 8.53 -29.79
N ASP A 298 5.04 9.58 -30.59
CA ASP A 298 6.24 10.42 -30.56
C ASP A 298 6.38 11.24 -29.27
N ASP A 299 5.27 11.65 -28.64
CA ASP A 299 5.32 12.35 -27.35
C ASP A 299 5.88 11.44 -26.25
N ARG A 300 5.54 10.15 -26.26
CA ARG A 300 6.08 9.16 -25.31
C ARG A 300 7.56 8.92 -25.54
N LYS A 301 8.01 8.83 -26.80
CA LYS A 301 9.45 8.72 -27.12
C LYS A 301 10.20 9.96 -26.65
N ALA A 302 9.68 11.15 -26.92
CA ALA A 302 10.28 12.41 -26.50
C ALA A 302 10.34 12.51 -24.96
N PHE A 303 9.27 12.14 -24.27
CA PHE A 303 9.22 12.07 -22.81
C PHE A 303 10.28 11.11 -22.26
N PHE A 304 10.37 9.90 -22.83
CA PHE A 304 11.32 8.88 -22.42
C PHE A 304 12.78 9.34 -22.57
N LEU A 305 13.10 9.95 -23.71
CA LEU A 305 14.43 10.53 -23.97
C LEU A 305 14.75 11.66 -22.99
N ARG A 306 13.80 12.56 -22.72
CA ARG A 306 13.97 13.62 -21.72
C ARG A 306 14.29 13.05 -20.35
N LYS A 307 13.54 12.03 -19.90
CA LYS A 307 13.75 11.39 -18.60
C LYS A 307 15.09 10.68 -18.48
N LYS A 308 15.57 10.06 -19.56
CA LYS A 308 16.92 9.48 -19.60
C LYS A 308 18.01 10.53 -19.38
N GLU A 309 17.87 11.70 -19.99
CA GLU A 309 18.83 12.78 -19.81
C GLU A 309 18.76 13.37 -18.41
N GLU A 310 17.56 13.63 -17.89
CA GLU A 310 17.36 14.10 -16.50
C GLU A 310 18.01 13.14 -15.48
N GLN A 311 17.86 11.83 -15.66
CA GLN A 311 18.47 10.84 -14.77
C GLN A 311 20.00 10.78 -14.91
N LYS A 312 20.53 10.96 -16.13
CA LYS A 312 21.98 11.05 -16.34
C LYS A 312 22.57 12.24 -15.59
N VAL A 313 21.95 13.41 -15.71
CA VAL A 313 22.37 14.62 -14.97
C VAL A 313 22.26 14.40 -13.46
N TYR A 314 21.20 13.74 -12.99
CA TYR A 314 21.05 13.41 -11.57
C TYR A 314 22.20 12.56 -11.04
N TYR A 315 22.63 11.52 -11.77
CA TYR A 315 23.77 10.70 -11.34
C TYR A 315 25.10 11.45 -11.38
N GLU A 316 25.29 12.35 -12.36
CA GLU A 316 26.46 13.25 -12.38
C GLU A 316 26.47 14.22 -11.18
N GLU A 317 25.31 14.76 -10.80
CA GLU A 317 25.14 15.59 -9.59
C GLU A 317 25.43 14.78 -8.32
N GLU A 318 24.92 13.55 -8.23
CA GLU A 318 25.12 12.63 -7.11
C GLU A 318 26.59 12.24 -6.95
N GLU A 319 27.26 11.85 -8.03
CA GLU A 319 28.69 11.53 -8.06
C GLU A 319 29.56 12.75 -7.69
N CYS A 320 29.18 13.96 -8.13
CA CYS A 320 29.87 15.18 -7.74
C CYS A 320 29.73 15.46 -6.23
N HIS A 321 28.58 15.14 -5.64
CA HIS A 321 28.30 15.39 -4.23
C HIS A 321 28.91 14.34 -3.28
N PHE A 322 28.73 13.05 -3.60
CA PHE A 322 29.15 11.93 -2.75
C PHE A 322 30.51 11.32 -3.15
N GLY A 323 31.05 11.70 -4.31
CA GLY A 323 32.17 11.03 -4.95
C GLY A 323 31.72 9.85 -5.84
N PRO A 324 32.64 9.24 -6.60
CA PRO A 324 32.32 8.07 -7.40
C PRO A 324 31.78 6.95 -6.52
N LEU A 325 30.63 6.40 -6.92
CA LEU A 325 30.09 5.16 -6.35
C LEU A 325 31.10 4.04 -6.64
N LEU A 326 31.97 3.74 -5.68
CA LEU A 326 32.80 2.55 -5.72
C LEU A 326 31.85 1.34 -5.71
N ASP A 327 31.95 0.49 -6.74
CA ASP A 327 31.16 -0.73 -6.91
C ASP A 327 30.97 -1.46 -5.57
N CYS A 328 29.74 -1.48 -5.06
CA CYS A 328 29.32 -2.29 -3.91
C CYS A 328 28.64 -3.57 -4.40
#